data_AF-A0A7S2Z7W0-F1
#
_entry.id   AF-A0A7S2Z7W0-F1
#
_cell.length_a   1.000
_cell.length_b   1.000
_cell.length_c   1.000
_cell.angle_alpha   90.00
_cell.angle_beta   90.00
_cell.angle_gamma   90.00
#
_symmetry.space_group_name_H-M   'P 1'
#
loop_
_entity.id
_entity.type
_entity.pdbx_description
1 polymer ?
#
loop_
_entity_poly.entity_id
_entity_poly.type
_entity_poly.pdbx_seq_one_letter_code
_entity_poly.pdbx_strand_id
1 'polypeptide(L)'
;QQQQQQQQRKLSEVERMLKGVTTSSGGLKDPVYALDVLRIMNANYSRSELSMILDTVLRAPTKAIREQFVKLNALGALMVLMNRFRRTQEESKLFLPLLRKALDVCLVLPLSKETICKTKTAKSTFDAVLFELVRHSDQQVAEKVHRMCAKYLPEELSKHNEDRRASGLLANANH
;
A
#
# COMPACT_ATOMS: atom_id res chain seq x y z
N GLN A 1 48.42 2.33 -4.70
CA GLN A 1 47.69 3.39 -3.98
C GLN A 1 46.23 3.32 -4.41
N GLN A 2 45.43 2.62 -3.61
CA GLN A 2 43.99 2.49 -3.81
C GLN A 2 43.37 3.86 -3.55
N GLN A 3 43.01 4.57 -4.62
CA GLN A 3 42.13 5.73 -4.52
C GLN A 3 40.75 5.21 -4.10
N GLN A 4 40.56 5.04 -2.79
CA GLN A 4 39.25 5.04 -2.17
C GLN A 4 38.64 6.43 -2.39
N GLN A 5 38.04 6.63 -3.57
CA GLN A 5 36.97 7.60 -3.70
C GLN A 5 35.82 7.06 -2.86
N GLN A 6 35.80 7.40 -1.57
CA GLN A 6 34.58 7.43 -0.80
C GLN A 6 33.67 8.47 -1.46
N GLN A 7 32.93 8.01 -2.46
CA GLN A 7 31.83 8.73 -3.06
C GLN A 7 30.85 8.98 -1.93
N GLN A 8 30.88 10.18 -1.33
CA GLN A 8 29.84 10.63 -0.41
C GLN A 8 28.54 10.63 -1.21
N ARG A 9 27.80 9.52 -1.14
CA ARG A 9 26.51 9.38 -1.79
C ARG A 9 25.61 10.46 -1.22
N LYS A 10 25.29 11.47 -2.03
CA LYS A 10 24.31 12.49 -1.66
C LYS A 10 22.98 11.79 -1.44
N LEU A 11 22.43 11.93 -0.24
CA LEU A 11 21.11 11.41 0.09
C LEU A 11 20.06 12.05 -0.84
N SER A 12 19.08 11.27 -1.29
CA SER A 12 17.91 11.79 -1.99
C SER A 12 17.06 12.67 -1.06
N GLU A 13 16.13 13.44 -1.62
CA GLU A 13 15.21 14.24 -0.81
C GLU A 13 14.38 13.38 0.15
N VAL A 14 13.88 12.24 -0.33
CA VAL A 14 13.16 11.25 0.47
C VAL A 14 14.03 10.72 1.60
N GLU A 15 15.28 10.35 1.30
CA GLU A 15 16.22 9.85 2.33
C GLU A 15 16.51 10.89 3.40
N ARG A 16 16.72 12.17 3.01
CA ARG A 16 16.96 13.27 3.96
C ARG A 16 15.75 13.52 4.84
N MET A 17 14.55 13.56 4.26
CA MET A 17 13.31 13.78 5.01
C MET A 17 13.09 12.64 6.01
N LEU A 18 13.15 11.38 5.54
CA LEU A 18 12.94 10.21 6.39
C LEU A 18 13.94 10.15 7.55
N LYS A 19 15.21 10.50 7.33
CA LYS A 19 16.21 10.60 8.42
C LYS A 19 15.83 11.61 9.50
N GLY A 20 15.15 12.70 9.12
CA GLY A 20 14.65 13.72 10.06
C GLY A 20 13.53 13.20 10.96
N VAL A 21 12.66 12.34 10.44
CA VAL A 21 11.40 11.93 11.10
C VAL A 21 11.40 10.51 11.66
N THR A 22 12.41 9.70 11.35
CA THR A 22 12.51 8.29 11.79
C THR A 22 13.56 8.05 12.88
N THR A 23 13.29 7.10 13.77
CA THR A 23 14.22 6.59 14.77
C THR A 23 15.34 5.78 14.11
N SER A 24 16.36 5.38 14.89
CA SER A 24 17.41 4.47 14.41
C SER A 24 16.89 3.10 13.96
N SER A 25 15.70 2.68 14.41
CA SER A 25 15.03 1.45 13.96
C SER A 25 14.20 1.62 12.68
N GLY A 26 14.13 2.84 12.14
CA GLY A 26 13.39 3.19 10.91
C GLY A 26 11.90 3.42 11.12
N GLY A 27 11.39 3.41 12.36
CA GLY A 27 10.01 3.77 12.67
C GLY A 27 9.86 5.28 12.88
N LEU A 28 8.64 5.82 12.78
CA LEU A 28 8.39 7.23 13.05
C LEU A 28 8.67 7.61 14.51
N LYS A 29 9.34 8.76 14.71
CA LYS A 29 9.64 9.31 16.05
C LYS A 29 8.40 9.77 16.80
N ASP A 30 7.48 10.42 16.09
CA ASP A 30 6.29 11.07 16.66
C ASP A 30 5.11 11.01 15.67
N PRO A 31 3.86 10.87 16.14
CA PRO A 31 2.66 10.95 15.29
C PRO A 31 2.59 12.19 14.39
N VAL A 32 3.10 13.35 14.84
CA VAL A 32 3.04 14.61 14.07
C VAL A 32 3.72 14.48 12.70
N TYR A 33 4.75 13.65 12.60
CA TYR A 33 5.50 13.43 11.36
C TYR A 33 4.81 12.49 10.36
N ALA A 34 3.66 11.91 10.71
CA ALA A 34 2.88 11.12 9.76
C ALA A 34 2.47 11.97 8.53
N LEU A 35 2.21 13.26 8.73
CA LEU A 35 1.90 14.18 7.64
C LEU A 35 3.09 14.36 6.68
N ASP A 36 4.30 14.46 7.22
CA ASP A 36 5.52 14.64 6.40
C ASP A 36 5.80 13.38 5.56
N VAL A 37 5.62 12.19 6.14
CA VAL A 37 5.71 10.92 5.40
C VAL A 37 4.66 10.84 4.30
N LEU A 38 3.42 11.27 4.57
CA LEU A 38 2.36 11.27 3.56
C LEU A 38 2.58 12.28 2.44
N ARG A 39 3.13 13.46 2.75
CA ARG A 39 3.48 14.49 1.74
C ARG A 39 4.48 13.97 0.72
N ILE A 40 5.42 13.12 1.15
CA ILE A 40 6.39 12.51 0.25
C ILE A 40 5.91 11.16 -0.31
N MET A 41 4.72 10.67 0.04
CA MET A 41 4.13 9.46 -0.54
C MET A 41 3.60 9.74 -1.95
N ASN A 42 4.51 10.10 -2.85
CA ASN A 42 4.21 10.57 -4.20
C ASN A 42 4.52 9.50 -5.24
N ALA A 43 3.55 9.23 -6.12
CA ALA A 43 3.66 8.29 -7.21
C ALA A 43 4.70 8.65 -8.27
N ASN A 44 5.41 9.78 -8.18
CA ASN A 44 6.49 10.14 -9.11
C ASN A 44 7.89 9.72 -8.63
N TYR A 45 8.03 9.28 -7.37
CA TYR A 45 9.33 8.82 -6.86
C TYR A 45 9.77 7.48 -7.47
N SER A 46 11.07 7.20 -7.34
CA SER A 46 11.67 5.94 -7.76
C SER A 46 11.15 4.76 -6.92
N ARG A 47 11.33 3.53 -7.42
CA ARG A 47 10.91 2.31 -6.69
C ARG A 47 11.59 2.18 -5.33
N SER A 48 12.87 2.55 -5.25
CA SER A 48 13.64 2.51 -4.01
C SER A 48 13.06 3.48 -2.97
N GLU A 49 12.73 4.70 -3.40
CA GLU A 49 12.16 5.72 -2.53
C GLU A 49 10.76 5.34 -2.04
N LEU A 50 9.91 4.85 -2.94
CA LEU A 50 8.60 4.34 -2.57
C LEU A 50 8.70 3.19 -1.56
N SER A 51 9.67 2.29 -1.74
CA SER A 51 9.89 1.22 -0.76
C SER A 51 10.25 1.78 0.62
N MET A 52 11.17 2.76 0.70
CA MET A 52 11.58 3.37 1.96
C MET A 52 10.40 4.08 2.68
N ILE A 53 9.55 4.77 1.91
CA ILE A 53 8.36 5.42 2.44
C ILE A 53 7.40 4.38 3.02
N LEU A 54 7.09 3.32 2.27
CA LEU A 54 6.20 2.26 2.74
C LEU A 54 6.78 1.52 3.96
N ASP A 55 8.08 1.24 3.98
CA ASP A 55 8.76 0.63 5.13
C ASP A 55 8.67 1.49 6.39
N THR A 56 8.73 2.81 6.24
CA THR A 56 8.56 3.74 7.36
C THR A 56 7.16 3.62 7.97
N VAL A 57 6.12 3.51 7.14
CA VAL A 57 4.74 3.32 7.61
C VAL A 57 4.56 1.95 8.27
N LEU A 58 5.13 0.89 7.69
CA LEU A 58 5.10 -0.46 8.28
C LEU A 58 5.75 -0.53 9.66
N ARG A 59 6.84 0.23 9.84
CA ARG A 59 7.59 0.32 11.11
C ARG A 59 6.97 1.30 12.10
N ALA A 60 5.78 1.85 11.82
CA ALA A 60 5.06 2.71 12.77
C ALA A 60 4.86 1.97 14.11
N PRO A 61 5.54 2.43 15.19
CA PRO A 61 5.74 1.62 16.39
C PRO A 61 4.50 1.56 17.29
N THR A 62 3.60 2.54 17.20
CA THR A 62 2.45 2.65 18.10
C THR A 62 1.13 2.73 17.35
N LYS A 63 0.05 2.31 18.02
CA LYS A 63 -1.32 2.44 17.50
C LYS A 63 -1.66 3.90 17.18
N ALA A 64 -1.26 4.85 18.03
CA ALA A 64 -1.49 6.28 17.85
C ALA A 64 -0.90 6.81 16.52
N ILE A 65 0.33 6.40 16.18
CA ILE A 65 0.95 6.78 14.89
C ILE A 65 0.16 6.19 13.72
N ARG A 66 -0.28 4.94 13.81
CA ARG A 66 -1.07 4.29 12.75
C ARG A 66 -2.45 4.92 12.58
N GLU A 67 -3.12 5.27 13.68
CA GLU A 67 -4.37 6.02 13.65
C GLU A 67 -4.18 7.40 13.01
N GLN A 68 -3.05 8.06 13.26
CA GLN A 68 -2.74 9.34 12.62
C GLN A 68 -2.60 9.23 11.10
N PHE A 69 -1.95 8.17 10.60
CA PHE A 69 -1.92 7.89 9.15
C PHE A 69 -3.32 7.74 8.56
N VAL A 70 -4.23 7.03 9.25
CA VAL A 70 -5.62 6.88 8.79
C VAL A 70 -6.34 8.23 8.77
N LYS A 71 -6.24 9.03 9.85
CA LYS A 71 -6.83 10.38 9.94
C LYS A 71 -6.35 11.31 8.83
N LEU A 72 -5.10 11.18 8.41
CA LEU A 72 -4.49 11.96 7.35
C LEU A 72 -4.70 11.37 5.94
N ASN A 73 -5.65 10.44 5.78
CA ASN A 73 -6.01 9.83 4.51
C ASN A 73 -4.84 9.10 3.80
N ALA A 74 -4.04 8.34 4.57
CA ALA A 74 -3.02 7.46 4.00
C ALA A 74 -3.58 6.48 2.96
N LEU A 75 -4.84 6.04 3.13
CA LEU A 75 -5.52 5.16 2.19
C LEU A 75 -5.65 5.77 0.79
N GLY A 76 -6.00 7.06 0.70
CA GLY A 76 -6.04 7.77 -0.57
C GLY A 76 -4.68 7.81 -1.28
N ALA A 77 -3.60 8.07 -0.52
CA ALA A 77 -2.24 8.06 -1.08
C ALA A 77 -1.82 6.66 -1.54
N LEU A 78 -2.10 5.63 -0.74
CA LEU A 78 -1.83 4.24 -1.08
C LEU A 78 -2.61 3.79 -2.33
N MET A 79 -3.87 4.21 -2.49
CA MET A 79 -4.64 3.94 -3.70
C MET A 79 -3.98 4.50 -4.95
N VAL A 80 -3.48 5.74 -4.89
CA VAL A 80 -2.79 6.36 -6.03
C VAL A 80 -1.54 5.56 -6.39
N LEU A 81 -0.77 5.11 -5.39
CA LEU A 81 0.40 4.25 -5.60
C LEU A 81 0.02 2.89 -6.19
N MET A 82 -0.96 2.20 -5.62
CA MET A 82 -1.40 0.88 -6.09
C MET A 82 -1.94 0.94 -7.52
N ASN A 83 -2.66 2.00 -7.88
CA ASN A 83 -3.10 2.20 -9.25
C ASN A 83 -1.94 2.41 -10.24
N ARG A 84 -0.81 3.01 -9.80
CA ARG A 84 0.42 3.07 -10.61
C ARG A 84 1.04 1.69 -10.78
N PHE A 85 1.12 0.91 -9.71
CA PHE A 85 1.79 -0.39 -9.70
C PHE A 85 1.12 -1.46 -10.57
N ARG A 86 -0.09 -1.19 -11.04
CA ARG A 86 -0.94 -2.13 -11.78
C ARG A 86 -1.15 -1.77 -13.26
N ARG A 87 -0.50 -0.72 -13.78
CA ARG A 87 -0.83 -0.13 -15.10
C ARG A 87 -0.56 -1.03 -16.31
N THR A 88 0.50 -1.83 -16.32
CA THR A 88 0.84 -2.70 -17.47
C THR A 88 1.35 -4.06 -17.01
N GLN A 89 1.17 -5.12 -17.81
CA GLN A 89 1.60 -6.49 -17.43
C GLN A 89 3.13 -6.63 -17.26
N GLU A 90 3.92 -5.91 -18.05
CA GLU A 90 5.39 -5.94 -17.94
C GLU A 90 5.90 -5.14 -16.74
N GLU A 91 5.34 -3.96 -16.48
CA GLU A 91 5.69 -3.17 -15.29
C GLU A 91 5.14 -3.81 -14.00
N SER A 92 4.05 -4.57 -14.11
CA SER A 92 3.43 -5.26 -12.96
C SER A 92 4.45 -6.14 -12.23
N LYS A 93 5.35 -6.84 -12.94
CA LYS A 93 6.41 -7.64 -12.29
C LYS A 93 7.43 -6.76 -11.54
N LEU A 94 7.78 -5.59 -12.09
CA LEU A 94 8.74 -4.66 -11.48
C LEU A 94 8.19 -3.94 -10.26
N PHE A 95 6.89 -3.69 -10.23
CA PHE A 95 6.19 -3.03 -9.13
C PHE A 95 5.49 -4.00 -8.17
N LEU A 96 5.46 -5.30 -8.48
CA LEU A 96 4.83 -6.31 -7.63
C LEU A 96 5.32 -6.28 -6.17
N PRO A 97 6.64 -6.15 -5.88
CA PRO A 97 7.09 -6.02 -4.50
C PRO A 97 6.52 -4.78 -3.79
N LEU A 98 6.34 -3.67 -4.52
CA LEU A 98 5.76 -2.44 -3.97
C LEU A 98 4.25 -2.57 -3.77
N LEU A 99 3.54 -3.25 -4.67
CA LEU A 99 2.12 -3.56 -4.49
C LEU A 99 1.90 -4.43 -3.25
N ARG A 100 2.68 -5.51 -3.11
CA ARG A 100 2.63 -6.38 -1.92
C ARG A 100 2.89 -5.60 -0.63
N LYS A 101 3.85 -4.67 -0.65
CA LYS A 101 4.21 -3.82 0.50
C LYS A 101 3.14 -2.78 0.82
N ALA A 102 2.52 -2.16 -0.20
CA ALA A 102 1.40 -1.25 0.00
C ALA A 102 0.20 -1.96 0.65
N LEU A 103 -0.06 -3.23 0.29
CA LEU A 103 -1.06 -4.06 0.93
C LEU A 103 -0.69 -4.42 2.38
N ASP A 104 0.59 -4.67 2.68
CA ASP A 104 1.04 -4.84 4.06
C ASP A 104 0.77 -3.58 4.89
N VAL A 105 1.00 -2.38 4.32
CA VAL A 105 0.67 -1.12 4.98
C VAL A 105 -0.83 -1.08 5.29
N CYS A 106 -1.69 -1.42 4.33
CA CYS A 106 -3.14 -1.44 4.55
C CYS A 106 -3.55 -2.42 5.66
N LEU A 107 -2.87 -3.58 5.78
CA LEU A 107 -3.16 -4.59 6.80
C LEU A 107 -2.77 -4.15 8.22
N VAL A 108 -1.71 -3.35 8.37
CA VAL A 108 -1.25 -2.88 9.69
C VAL A 108 -1.97 -1.63 10.18
N LEU A 109 -2.60 -0.87 9.28
CA LEU A 109 -3.38 0.31 9.63
C LEU A 109 -4.71 -0.09 10.31
N PRO A 110 -5.17 0.70 11.30
CA PRO A 110 -6.43 0.46 12.01
C PRO A 110 -7.63 0.90 11.15
N LEU A 111 -7.90 0.16 10.08
CA LEU A 111 -8.98 0.46 9.14
C LEU A 111 -10.34 0.01 9.67
N SER A 112 -11.39 0.71 9.25
CA SER A 112 -12.78 0.31 9.42
C SER A 112 -13.47 0.16 8.06
N LYS A 113 -14.61 -0.54 8.02
CA LYS A 113 -15.49 -0.60 6.85
C LYS A 113 -15.81 0.79 6.33
N GLU A 114 -16.18 1.71 7.23
CA GLU A 114 -16.48 3.10 6.90
C GLU A 114 -15.30 3.81 6.22
N THR A 115 -14.09 3.69 6.77
CA THR A 115 -12.90 4.31 6.17
C THR A 115 -12.64 3.76 4.76
N ILE A 116 -12.78 2.44 4.57
CA ILE A 116 -12.59 1.79 3.27
C ILE A 116 -13.61 2.31 2.25
N CYS A 117 -14.90 2.29 2.58
CA CYS A 117 -15.97 2.70 1.67
C CYS A 117 -15.96 4.22 1.36
N LYS A 118 -15.53 5.05 2.32
CA LYS A 118 -15.43 6.51 2.11
C LYS A 118 -14.19 6.92 1.32
N THR A 119 -13.14 6.10 1.31
CA THR A 119 -11.91 6.42 0.59
C THR A 119 -12.14 6.25 -0.91
N LYS A 120 -11.96 7.36 -1.64
CA LYS A 120 -12.02 7.38 -3.10
C LYS A 120 -10.94 8.28 -3.69
N THR A 121 -10.55 7.94 -4.90
CA THR A 121 -9.79 8.80 -5.80
C THR A 121 -10.72 9.31 -6.90
N ALA A 122 -10.22 10.17 -7.79
CA ALA A 122 -10.98 10.58 -8.97
C ALA A 122 -11.34 9.40 -9.91
N LYS A 123 -10.65 8.26 -9.79
CA LYS A 123 -10.79 7.12 -10.73
C LYS A 123 -11.53 5.91 -10.18
N SER A 124 -11.49 5.69 -8.87
CA SER A 124 -12.04 4.49 -8.24
C SER A 124 -12.17 4.67 -6.73
N THR A 125 -12.99 3.84 -6.10
CA THR A 125 -13.13 3.68 -4.64
C THR A 125 -12.19 2.59 -4.12
N PHE A 126 -11.86 2.61 -2.83
CA PHE A 126 -10.86 1.67 -2.31
C PHE A 126 -11.32 0.22 -2.34
N ASP A 127 -12.58 -0.03 -2.00
CA ASP A 127 -13.24 -1.33 -2.10
C ASP A 127 -13.22 -1.88 -3.54
N ALA A 128 -13.49 -1.06 -4.54
CA ALA A 128 -13.40 -1.46 -5.95
C ALA A 128 -11.97 -1.90 -6.32
N VAL A 129 -10.95 -1.13 -5.90
CA VAL A 129 -9.53 -1.51 -6.09
C VAL A 129 -9.23 -2.86 -5.42
N LEU A 130 -9.75 -3.11 -4.22
CA LEU A 130 -9.58 -4.39 -3.54
C LEU A 130 -10.26 -5.53 -4.31
N PHE A 131 -11.52 -5.38 -4.73
CA PHE A 131 -12.22 -6.44 -5.46
C PHE A 131 -11.56 -6.82 -6.78
N GLU A 132 -10.99 -5.86 -7.51
CA GLU A 132 -10.18 -6.16 -8.69
C GLU A 132 -8.94 -7.00 -8.36
N LEU A 133 -8.35 -6.81 -7.18
CA LEU A 133 -7.14 -7.53 -6.76
C LEU A 133 -7.42 -8.90 -6.12
N VAL A 134 -8.66 -9.24 -5.78
CA VAL A 134 -9.00 -10.53 -5.16
C VAL A 134 -8.55 -11.71 -6.04
N ARG A 135 -8.55 -11.55 -7.37
CA ARG A 135 -8.09 -12.56 -8.34
C ARG A 135 -6.79 -12.18 -9.04
N HIS A 136 -5.96 -11.39 -8.38
CA HIS A 136 -4.65 -11.05 -8.94
C HIS A 136 -3.85 -12.33 -9.21
N SER A 137 -3.11 -12.37 -10.33
CA SER A 137 -2.32 -13.55 -10.73
C SER A 137 -1.20 -13.88 -9.72
N ASP A 138 -0.75 -12.88 -8.99
CA ASP A 138 0.13 -13.07 -7.84
C ASP A 138 -0.63 -13.52 -6.59
N GLN A 139 -0.32 -14.73 -6.12
CA GLN A 139 -0.97 -15.34 -4.95
C GLN A 139 -0.84 -14.48 -3.68
N GLN A 140 0.32 -13.87 -3.41
CA GLN A 140 0.50 -13.06 -2.21
C GLN A 140 -0.38 -11.80 -2.22
N VAL A 141 -0.55 -11.18 -3.39
CA VAL A 141 -1.49 -10.06 -3.54
C VAL A 141 -2.91 -10.51 -3.30
N ALA A 142 -3.34 -11.59 -3.96
CA ALA A 142 -4.70 -12.13 -3.82
C ALA A 142 -5.03 -12.51 -2.38
N GLU A 143 -4.13 -13.22 -1.67
CA GLU A 143 -4.32 -13.63 -0.28
C GLU A 143 -4.42 -12.44 0.68
N LYS A 144 -3.55 -11.44 0.54
CA LYS A 144 -3.60 -10.22 1.39
C LYS A 144 -4.91 -9.48 1.20
N VAL A 145 -5.35 -9.33 -0.04
CA VAL A 145 -6.59 -8.64 -0.38
C VAL A 145 -7.79 -9.44 0.10
N HIS A 146 -7.81 -10.75 -0.10
CA HIS A 146 -8.87 -11.61 0.43
C HIS A 146 -8.96 -11.51 1.96
N ARG A 147 -7.83 -11.50 2.66
CA ARG A 147 -7.78 -11.28 4.12
C ARG A 147 -8.37 -9.91 4.50
N MET A 148 -8.06 -8.86 3.75
CA MET A 148 -8.62 -7.53 3.99
C MET A 148 -10.13 -7.51 3.77
N CYS A 149 -10.61 -8.03 2.63
CA CYS A 149 -12.04 -8.07 2.32
C CYS A 149 -12.81 -8.93 3.32
N ALA A 150 -12.31 -10.12 3.67
CA ALA A 150 -12.94 -10.96 4.68
C ALA A 150 -13.01 -10.29 6.06
N LYS A 151 -12.00 -9.48 6.41
CA LYS A 151 -11.94 -8.78 7.70
C LYS A 151 -12.85 -7.55 7.77
N TYR A 152 -12.92 -6.77 6.69
CA TYR A 152 -13.56 -5.44 6.73
C TYR A 152 -14.80 -5.31 5.84
N LEU A 153 -14.98 -6.18 4.86
CA LEU A 153 -16.04 -6.16 3.84
C LEU A 153 -16.62 -7.58 3.60
N PRO A 154 -17.01 -8.34 4.65
CA PRO A 154 -17.42 -9.74 4.47
C PRO A 154 -18.70 -9.89 3.64
N GLU A 155 -19.66 -8.99 3.80
CA GLU A 155 -20.93 -8.98 3.08
C GLU A 155 -20.72 -8.68 1.59
N GLU A 156 -19.92 -7.65 1.30
CA GLU A 156 -19.59 -7.24 -0.06
C GLU A 156 -18.76 -8.32 -0.77
N LEU A 157 -17.87 -9.01 -0.06
CA LEU A 157 -17.12 -10.15 -0.60
C LEU A 157 -18.04 -11.33 -0.96
N SER A 158 -19.03 -11.66 -0.11
CA SER A 158 -20.00 -12.71 -0.42
C SER A 158 -20.81 -12.35 -1.66
N LYS A 159 -21.37 -11.15 -1.70
CA LYS A 159 -22.14 -10.65 -2.83
C LYS A 159 -21.31 -10.65 -4.13
N HIS A 160 -20.07 -10.16 -4.07
CA HIS A 160 -19.18 -10.17 -5.23
C HIS A 160 -18.93 -11.61 -5.76
N ASN A 161 -18.82 -12.59 -4.87
CA ASN A 161 -18.65 -13.99 -5.28
C ASN A 161 -19.96 -14.57 -5.86
N GLU A 162 -21.12 -14.23 -5.30
CA GLU A 162 -22.44 -14.65 -5.78
C GLU A 162 -22.78 -14.07 -7.16
N ASP A 163 -22.62 -12.75 -7.34
CA ASP A 163 -22.83 -12.06 -8.62
C ASP A 163 -21.98 -12.70 -9.73
N ARG A 164 -20.79 -13.17 -9.38
CA ARG A 164 -19.90 -13.86 -10.31
C ARG A 164 -20.28 -15.31 -10.59
N ARG A 165 -20.83 -16.03 -9.61
CA ARG A 165 -21.42 -17.36 -9.83
C ARG A 165 -22.60 -17.24 -10.79
N ALA A 166 -23.47 -16.25 -10.57
CA ALA A 166 -24.60 -15.96 -11.44
C ALA A 166 -24.16 -15.54 -12.86
N SER A 167 -23.03 -14.84 -13.00
CA SER A 167 -22.46 -14.43 -14.28
C SER A 167 -21.67 -15.53 -15.02
N GLY A 168 -21.66 -16.79 -14.53
CA GLY A 168 -20.97 -17.91 -15.19
C GLY A 168 -19.43 -17.91 -15.12
N LEU A 169 -18.82 -16.97 -14.40
CA LEU A 169 -17.36 -16.79 -14.31
C LEU A 169 -16.64 -17.77 -13.35
N LEU A 170 -17.37 -18.74 -12.82
CA LEU A 170 -16.87 -19.80 -11.91
C LEU A 170 -17.12 -21.22 -12.44
N ALA A 171 -17.59 -21.39 -13.68
CA ALA A 171 -17.89 -22.72 -14.22
C ALA A 171 -16.65 -23.61 -14.48
N ASN A 172 -15.43 -23.06 -14.56
CA ASN A 172 -14.23 -23.80 -14.98
C ASN A 172 -13.06 -23.67 -13.99
N ALA A 173 -13.20 -24.15 -12.76
CA ALA A 173 -12.07 -24.28 -11.82
C ALA A 173 -11.97 -25.64 -11.13
N ASN A 174 -12.77 -26.62 -11.53
CA ASN A 174 -12.63 -28.02 -11.10
C ASN A 174 -12.69 -28.91 -12.35
N HIS A 175 -11.55 -29.14 -13.00
CA HIS A 175 -11.20 -30.34 -13.77
C HIS A 175 -9.68 -30.43 -13.78
#